data_AF-A0A4P7PVL4-F1
#
_entry.id   AF-A0A4P7PVL4-F1
#
_cell.length_a   1.000
_cell.length_b   1.000
_cell.length_c   1.000
_cell.angle_alpha   90.00
_cell.angle_beta   90.00
_cell.angle_gamma   90.00
#
_symmetry.space_group_name_H-M   'P 1'
#
loop_
_entity.id
_entity.type
_entity.pdbx_description
1 polymer ?
#
loop_
_entity_poly.entity_id
_entity_poly.type
_entity_poly.pdbx_seq_one_letter_code
_entity_poly.pdbx_strand_id
1 'polypeptide(L)'
;MKKLLSFLIILSVCSVFAQSPQKMSYQAILRNTSDGLIINTAVGMKVSILKGSVTGTVVYEETHTTTTNINGLISIEIGAGNITSGSFAAINWGNDSYFVKTETDPTGGNNYTITGTSQLLSVPYAFYAETTKPVGKSNIYLKGDITDAEAAAQLGRELGSSTEFVNIISTTVLTTVNLDAATTLVRLTVTNNTALTTLSVNGITQCYEYINVRDNPSLTTLTFNSLTKSDRIDIWNNALQTVSFLSLRKITTGNNLGITSPNITSINLPQLTEGDIEISNTSVTTLNIPNYTNGRLTLFGGSTLSSVSLPNYTSGRVYIGGSVNLTSFSAPNYTTSTGMTISNAGLTSLSLPNLNISNSEILIDANPSLSSISFPNLQYTTGTYSSLKITNNTSLTTISLPSFLSGNLYFSGTSLSTVNLPNLHTGGIINITNSSIQTLNFPALTTAAFDFRNNPQLTSVTMPNLTSVLGMTQQFSSNHLSSASVNSILHQFTLVPGLSGMRIYLYQQNPLAPPTGQGITDKATLVGAGNYIYTD
;
A
#
# COMPACT_ATOMS: atom_id res chain seq x y z
N MET A 1 -60.15 -10.28 -30.94
CA MET A 1 -59.45 -9.31 -31.83
C MET A 1 -59.58 -7.86 -31.37
N LYS A 2 -60.77 -7.34 -31.00
CA LYS A 2 -60.94 -5.94 -30.54
C LYS A 2 -60.11 -5.56 -29.30
N LYS A 3 -59.92 -6.47 -28.33
CA LYS A 3 -59.09 -6.23 -27.14
C LYS A 3 -57.57 -6.25 -27.41
N LEU A 4 -57.13 -6.90 -28.50
CA LEU A 4 -55.71 -6.96 -28.88
C LEU A 4 -55.27 -5.68 -29.61
N LEU A 5 -56.18 -5.09 -30.39
CA LEU A 5 -55.96 -3.80 -31.06
C LEU A 5 -55.87 -2.63 -30.05
N SER A 6 -56.67 -2.67 -28.99
CA SER A 6 -56.60 -1.68 -27.90
C SER A 6 -55.30 -1.76 -27.09
N PHE A 7 -54.70 -2.96 -26.96
CA PHE A 7 -53.42 -3.15 -26.27
C PHE A 7 -52.23 -2.69 -27.12
N LEU A 8 -52.32 -2.85 -28.45
CA LEU A 8 -51.28 -2.40 -29.39
C LEU A 8 -51.26 -0.87 -29.56
N ILE A 9 -52.42 -0.20 -29.47
CA ILE A 9 -52.52 1.27 -29.55
C ILE A 9 -51.98 1.94 -28.28
N ILE A 10 -52.11 1.30 -27.10
CA ILE A 10 -51.56 1.80 -25.83
C ILE A 10 -50.03 1.63 -25.77
N LEU A 11 -49.46 0.66 -26.49
CA LEU A 11 -48.01 0.41 -26.53
C LEU A 11 -47.25 1.33 -27.52
N SER A 12 -47.96 2.08 -28.36
CA SER A 12 -47.39 3.04 -29.33
C SER A 12 -47.40 4.49 -28.84
N VAL A 13 -47.89 4.78 -27.64
CA VAL A 13 -47.89 6.14 -27.08
C VAL A 13 -46.57 6.38 -26.33
N CYS A 14 -45.62 6.87 -27.12
CA CYS A 14 -44.77 8.00 -26.75
C CYS A 14 -43.60 7.75 -25.78
N SER A 15 -42.49 7.30 -26.37
CA SER A 15 -41.16 7.84 -26.03
C SER A 15 -41.11 9.33 -26.41
N VAL A 16 -41.79 10.21 -25.68
CA VAL A 16 -41.54 11.65 -25.82
C VAL A 16 -40.20 11.89 -25.14
N PHE A 17 -39.16 12.14 -25.92
CA PHE A 17 -37.99 12.83 -25.40
C PHE A 17 -38.50 14.20 -24.95
N ALA A 18 -38.57 14.43 -23.64
CA ALA A 18 -38.75 15.75 -23.09
C ALA A 18 -37.49 16.55 -23.42
N GLN A 19 -37.41 17.10 -24.63
CA GLN A 19 -36.38 18.06 -24.95
C GLN A 19 -36.67 19.31 -24.13
N SER A 20 -35.66 19.81 -23.43
CA SER A 20 -35.74 21.12 -22.82
C SER A 20 -36.19 22.10 -23.91
N PRO A 21 -37.23 22.91 -23.69
CA PRO A 21 -37.65 23.92 -24.65
C PRO A 21 -36.43 24.75 -25.08
N GLN A 22 -36.12 24.79 -26.38
CA GLN A 22 -34.97 25.49 -26.98
C GLN A 22 -35.13 27.02 -26.97
N LYS A 23 -35.64 27.57 -25.86
CA LYS A 23 -36.03 28.97 -25.70
C LYS A 23 -35.93 29.42 -24.24
N MET A 24 -35.81 30.73 -24.01
CA MET A 24 -35.78 31.35 -22.68
C MET A 24 -36.65 32.61 -22.63
N SER A 25 -37.33 32.86 -21.50
CA SER A 25 -38.14 34.08 -21.35
C SER A 25 -37.26 35.32 -21.19
N TYR A 26 -37.65 36.42 -21.83
CA TYR A 26 -37.02 37.72 -21.71
C TYR A 26 -38.07 38.81 -21.55
N GLN A 27 -37.84 39.72 -20.61
CA GLN A 27 -38.70 40.85 -20.34
C GLN A 27 -37.85 42.12 -20.23
N ALA A 28 -38.36 43.21 -20.81
CA ALA A 28 -37.71 44.51 -20.75
C ALA A 28 -38.75 45.63 -20.73
N ILE A 29 -38.42 46.73 -20.06
CA ILE A 29 -39.21 47.97 -20.10
C ILE A 29 -38.58 48.88 -21.14
N LEU A 30 -39.36 49.30 -22.13
CA LEU A 30 -38.90 50.15 -23.22
C LEU A 30 -39.15 51.63 -22.91
N ARG A 31 -38.10 52.43 -23.06
CA ARG A 31 -38.12 53.88 -22.88
C ARG A 31 -37.61 54.58 -24.12
N ASN A 32 -38.17 55.76 -24.41
CA ASN A 32 -37.70 56.62 -25.48
C ASN A 32 -36.49 57.48 -25.04
N THR A 33 -35.96 58.30 -25.95
CA THR A 33 -34.78 59.16 -25.72
C THR A 33 -34.99 60.27 -24.68
N SER A 34 -36.23 60.53 -24.26
CA SER A 34 -36.60 61.46 -23.18
C SER A 34 -36.94 60.74 -21.87
N ASP A 35 -36.58 59.45 -21.75
CA ASP A 35 -36.87 58.58 -20.59
C ASP A 35 -38.37 58.29 -20.35
N GLY A 36 -39.23 58.59 -21.33
CA GLY A 36 -40.65 58.28 -21.30
C GLY A 36 -40.94 56.83 -21.72
N LEU A 37 -41.90 56.18 -21.06
CA LEU A 37 -42.32 54.81 -21.40
C LEU A 37 -42.95 54.74 -22.80
N ILE A 38 -42.58 53.72 -23.56
CA ILE A 38 -43.24 53.39 -24.84
C ILE A 38 -44.40 52.45 -24.51
N ILE A 39 -45.63 52.97 -24.40
CA ILE A 39 -46.80 52.22 -23.91
C ILE A 39 -47.74 51.81 -25.04
N ASN A 40 -48.27 50.58 -25.01
CA ASN A 40 -49.26 50.07 -25.98
C ASN A 40 -48.88 50.24 -27.45
N THR A 41 -47.58 50.15 -27.77
CA THR A 41 -47.04 50.38 -29.11
C THR A 41 -46.43 49.11 -29.67
N ALA A 42 -46.66 48.84 -30.96
CA ALA A 42 -45.99 47.78 -31.69
C ALA A 42 -44.51 48.15 -31.92
N VAL A 43 -43.60 47.25 -31.53
CA VAL A 43 -42.15 47.45 -31.61
C VAL A 43 -41.49 46.28 -32.32
N GLY A 44 -40.42 46.57 -33.06
CA GLY A 44 -39.55 45.57 -33.67
C GLY A 44 -38.34 45.35 -32.78
N MET A 45 -37.99 44.11 -32.47
CA MET A 45 -36.83 43.79 -31.64
C MET A 45 -35.96 42.75 -32.33
N LYS A 46 -34.64 42.99 -32.32
CA LYS A 46 -33.63 42.02 -32.71
C LYS A 46 -32.85 41.60 -31.46
N VAL A 47 -32.66 40.30 -31.31
CA VAL A 47 -31.93 39.69 -30.19
C VAL A 47 -30.74 38.93 -30.75
N SER A 48 -29.55 39.21 -30.23
CA SER A 48 -28.31 38.52 -30.59
C SER A 48 -27.65 37.93 -29.35
N ILE A 49 -27.09 36.73 -29.46
CA ILE A 49 -26.23 36.12 -28.43
C ILE A 49 -24.77 36.33 -28.84
N LEU A 50 -24.01 37.03 -28.00
CA LEU A 50 -22.59 37.31 -28.21
C LEU A 50 -21.74 36.39 -27.35
N LYS A 51 -20.65 35.87 -27.89
CA LYS A 51 -19.67 35.02 -27.19
C LYS A 51 -18.46 35.84 -26.71
N GLY A 52 -18.05 35.62 -25.46
CA GLY A 52 -16.80 36.11 -24.89
C GLY A 52 -16.84 37.54 -24.32
N SER A 53 -17.51 38.48 -24.97
CA SER A 53 -17.62 39.88 -24.49
C SER A 53 -18.87 40.61 -25.00
N VAL A 54 -19.11 41.81 -24.49
CA VAL A 54 -20.22 42.72 -24.92
C VAL A 54 -20.11 43.18 -26.39
N THR A 55 -18.95 43.01 -27.02
CA THR A 55 -18.70 43.25 -28.45
C THR A 55 -18.21 41.99 -29.16
N GLY A 56 -18.47 40.81 -28.57
CA GLY A 56 -18.00 39.53 -29.07
C GLY A 56 -18.69 39.07 -30.35
N THR A 57 -18.29 37.92 -30.85
CA THR A 57 -18.88 37.32 -32.05
C THR A 57 -20.34 36.93 -31.80
N VAL A 58 -21.24 37.32 -32.72
CA VAL A 58 -22.63 36.88 -32.73
C VAL A 58 -22.68 35.39 -33.09
N VAL A 59 -23.16 34.55 -32.16
CA VAL A 59 -23.32 33.10 -32.37
C VAL A 59 -24.77 32.70 -32.68
N TYR A 60 -25.72 33.59 -32.41
CA TYR A 60 -27.13 33.42 -32.71
C TYR A 60 -27.83 34.79 -32.81
N GLU A 61 -28.77 34.94 -33.75
CA GLU A 61 -29.55 36.15 -33.94
C GLU A 61 -30.97 35.83 -34.43
N GLU A 62 -31.97 36.53 -33.87
CA GLU A 62 -33.38 36.43 -34.24
C GLU A 62 -34.10 37.79 -34.13
N THR A 63 -35.28 37.87 -34.73
CA THR A 63 -36.14 39.06 -34.70
C THR A 63 -37.54 38.73 -34.17
N HIS A 64 -38.16 39.72 -33.53
CA HIS A 64 -39.48 39.67 -32.90
C HIS A 64 -40.28 40.92 -33.25
N THR A 65 -41.58 40.77 -33.43
CA THR A 65 -42.55 41.87 -33.46
C THR A 65 -43.51 41.68 -32.28
N THR A 66 -43.50 42.63 -31.34
CA THR A 66 -44.28 42.55 -30.10
C THR A 66 -44.93 43.88 -29.77
N THR A 67 -45.83 43.93 -28.79
CA THR A 67 -46.50 45.16 -28.35
C THR A 67 -46.20 45.40 -26.87
N THR A 68 -45.77 46.61 -26.52
CA THR A 68 -45.59 46.99 -25.11
C THR A 68 -46.92 47.07 -24.38
N ASN A 69 -46.96 46.78 -23.08
CA ASN A 69 -48.17 47.00 -22.29
C ASN A 69 -48.25 48.43 -21.71
N ILE A 70 -49.23 48.70 -20.84
CA ILE A 70 -49.43 50.00 -20.17
C ILE A 70 -48.23 50.46 -19.32
N ASN A 71 -47.37 49.52 -18.90
CA ASN A 71 -46.15 49.81 -18.14
C ASN A 71 -44.91 49.89 -19.04
N GLY A 72 -45.08 49.86 -20.37
CA GLY A 72 -43.97 49.83 -21.34
C GLY A 72 -43.20 48.51 -21.37
N LEU A 73 -43.75 47.44 -20.77
CA LEU A 73 -43.12 46.14 -20.67
C LEU A 73 -43.36 45.32 -21.95
N ILE A 74 -42.31 44.70 -22.47
CA ILE A 74 -42.39 43.59 -23.43
C ILE A 74 -42.12 42.26 -22.74
N SER A 75 -42.70 41.19 -23.28
CA SER A 75 -42.40 39.82 -22.88
C SER A 75 -42.25 38.98 -24.16
N ILE A 76 -41.06 38.41 -24.35
CA ILE A 76 -40.74 37.57 -25.51
C ILE A 76 -40.08 36.27 -25.04
N GLU A 77 -40.02 35.28 -25.92
CA GLU A 77 -39.26 34.05 -25.71
C GLU A 77 -38.08 34.04 -26.68
N ILE A 78 -36.87 34.23 -26.18
CA ILE A 78 -35.65 34.17 -26.99
C ILE A 78 -35.46 32.72 -27.46
N GLY A 79 -35.27 32.49 -28.75
CA GLY A 79 -35.22 31.15 -29.37
C GLY A 79 -36.52 30.76 -30.10
N ALA A 80 -37.55 31.59 -30.02
CA ALA A 80 -38.84 31.38 -30.70
C ALA A 80 -39.16 32.47 -31.76
N GLY A 81 -38.23 33.38 -32.02
CA GLY A 81 -38.38 34.44 -33.02
C GLY A 81 -38.04 33.99 -34.45
N ASN A 82 -38.03 34.95 -35.37
CA ASN A 82 -37.59 34.72 -36.74
C ASN A 82 -36.06 34.73 -36.80
N ILE A 83 -35.46 33.55 -36.91
CA ILE A 83 -34.00 33.35 -36.92
C ILE A 83 -33.39 34.07 -38.13
N THR A 84 -32.41 34.92 -37.86
CA THR A 84 -31.64 35.66 -38.88
C THR A 84 -30.26 35.04 -39.09
N SER A 85 -29.65 34.46 -38.06
CA SER A 85 -28.36 33.75 -38.14
C SER A 85 -28.14 32.79 -36.97
N GLY A 86 -27.36 31.73 -37.20
CA GLY A 86 -26.98 30.75 -36.18
C GLY A 86 -28.09 29.76 -35.81
N SER A 87 -27.84 28.96 -34.77
CA SER A 87 -28.81 28.01 -34.22
C SER A 87 -28.73 28.03 -32.69
N PHE A 88 -29.86 28.30 -32.03
CA PHE A 88 -29.92 28.38 -30.57
C PHE A 88 -29.51 27.06 -29.90
N ALA A 89 -29.89 25.94 -30.53
CA ALA A 89 -29.54 24.58 -30.09
C ALA A 89 -28.05 24.25 -30.21
N ALA A 90 -27.32 24.92 -31.11
CA ALA A 90 -25.91 24.66 -31.37
C ALA A 90 -24.96 25.46 -30.45
N ILE A 91 -25.51 26.33 -29.58
CA ILE A 91 -24.70 27.15 -28.66
C ILE A 91 -24.13 26.25 -27.56
N ASN A 92 -22.79 26.19 -27.45
CA ASN A 92 -22.11 25.47 -26.37
C ASN A 92 -22.02 26.34 -25.10
N TRP A 93 -23.11 26.37 -24.35
CA TRP A 93 -23.27 27.18 -23.14
C TRP A 93 -22.22 26.95 -22.03
N GLY A 94 -21.48 25.84 -22.04
CA GLY A 94 -20.49 25.50 -20.99
C GLY A 94 -19.06 25.96 -21.28
N ASN A 95 -18.77 26.48 -22.48
CA ASN A 95 -17.40 26.72 -22.93
C ASN A 95 -16.96 28.19 -22.89
N ASP A 96 -17.86 29.14 -22.59
CA ASP A 96 -17.53 30.57 -22.59
C ASP A 96 -18.57 31.39 -21.81
N SER A 97 -18.31 32.68 -21.64
CA SER A 97 -19.30 33.67 -21.21
C SER A 97 -20.15 34.13 -22.39
N TYR A 98 -21.45 34.31 -22.15
CA TYR A 98 -22.41 34.73 -23.17
C TYR A 98 -23.16 35.99 -22.75
N PHE A 99 -23.52 36.81 -23.73
CA PHE A 99 -24.22 38.08 -23.54
C PHE A 99 -25.45 38.14 -24.44
N VAL A 100 -26.56 38.66 -23.92
CA VAL A 100 -27.75 38.98 -24.71
C VAL A 100 -27.65 40.44 -25.13
N LYS A 101 -27.61 40.69 -26.43
CA LYS A 101 -27.75 42.00 -27.03
C LYS A 101 -29.17 42.14 -27.55
N THR A 102 -29.83 43.24 -27.22
CA THR A 102 -31.14 43.61 -27.74
C THR A 102 -31.06 44.93 -28.47
N GLU A 103 -31.74 45.02 -29.60
CA GLU A 103 -31.84 46.21 -30.44
C GLU A 103 -33.33 46.40 -30.77
N THR A 104 -33.90 47.57 -30.52
CA THR A 104 -35.35 47.82 -30.63
C THR A 104 -35.66 49.02 -31.51
N ASP A 105 -36.60 48.85 -32.43
CA ASP A 105 -37.24 49.89 -33.20
C ASP A 105 -38.59 50.24 -32.53
N PRO A 106 -38.72 51.45 -31.94
CA PRO A 106 -39.93 51.86 -31.23
C PRO A 106 -41.14 52.07 -32.16
N THR A 107 -40.95 52.07 -33.48
CA THR A 107 -42.01 52.23 -34.49
C THR A 107 -42.45 50.93 -35.14
N GLY A 108 -41.86 49.79 -34.75
CA GLY A 108 -42.22 48.47 -35.28
C GLY A 108 -41.49 48.06 -36.56
N GLY A 109 -40.55 48.88 -37.05
CA GLY A 109 -39.74 48.61 -38.24
C GLY A 109 -38.40 47.91 -37.94
N ASN A 110 -37.42 48.18 -38.80
CA ASN A 110 -36.05 47.63 -38.71
C ASN A 110 -34.99 48.70 -38.37
N ASN A 111 -35.40 49.92 -38.02
CA ASN A 111 -34.53 51.01 -37.63
C ASN A 111 -34.29 50.98 -36.12
N TYR A 112 -33.48 50.02 -35.68
CA TYR A 112 -33.21 49.80 -34.27
C TYR A 112 -32.42 50.96 -33.65
N THR A 113 -33.05 51.68 -32.72
CA THR A 113 -32.47 52.90 -32.09
C THR A 113 -32.17 52.71 -30.60
N ILE A 114 -32.88 51.80 -29.93
CA ILE A 114 -32.64 51.47 -28.52
C ILE A 114 -31.80 50.20 -28.48
N THR A 115 -30.63 50.23 -27.83
CA THR A 115 -29.74 49.07 -27.72
C THR A 115 -29.34 48.81 -26.28
N GLY A 116 -29.22 47.53 -25.91
CA GLY A 116 -28.77 47.12 -24.59
C GLY A 116 -28.08 45.76 -24.65
N THR A 117 -26.97 45.61 -23.94
CA THR A 117 -26.23 44.35 -23.82
C THR A 117 -26.11 43.97 -22.35
N SER A 118 -26.41 42.71 -22.01
CA SER A 118 -26.29 42.20 -20.64
C SER A 118 -25.68 40.81 -20.64
N GLN A 119 -24.83 40.53 -19.64
CA GLN A 119 -24.23 39.19 -19.49
C GLN A 119 -25.26 38.19 -18.99
N LEU A 120 -25.24 36.98 -19.53
CA LEU A 120 -25.93 35.83 -18.96
C LEU A 120 -25.07 35.30 -17.80
N LEU A 121 -25.44 35.68 -16.58
CA LEU A 121 -24.78 35.17 -15.36
C LEU A 121 -25.13 33.70 -15.06
N SER A 122 -26.21 33.21 -15.66
CA SER A 122 -26.58 31.80 -15.65
C SER A 122 -27.22 31.46 -16.98
N VAL A 123 -26.68 30.45 -17.65
CA VAL A 123 -27.32 29.84 -18.82
C VAL A 123 -28.52 29.00 -18.34
N PRO A 124 -29.57 28.78 -19.14
CA PRO A 124 -30.70 27.99 -18.67
C PRO A 124 -30.24 26.59 -18.23
N TYR A 125 -30.50 26.26 -16.96
CA TYR A 125 -30.01 25.08 -16.25
C TYR A 125 -30.18 23.77 -17.04
N ALA A 126 -31.24 23.68 -17.83
CA ALA A 126 -31.57 22.51 -18.64
C ALA A 126 -30.62 22.27 -19.84
N PHE A 127 -29.95 23.30 -20.39
CA PHE A 127 -28.95 23.10 -21.45
C PHE A 127 -27.56 22.74 -20.92
N TYR A 128 -27.21 23.20 -19.71
CA TYR A 128 -25.96 22.81 -19.05
C TYR A 128 -26.00 21.35 -18.57
N ALA A 129 -27.18 20.85 -18.20
CA ALA A 129 -27.37 19.44 -17.82
C ALA A 129 -27.28 18.45 -19.00
N GLU A 130 -27.48 18.89 -20.24
CA GLU A 130 -27.39 18.03 -21.43
C GLU A 130 -25.92 17.73 -21.83
N THR A 131 -24.98 18.61 -21.46
CA THR A 131 -23.54 18.46 -21.75
C THR A 131 -22.76 17.72 -20.67
N THR A 132 -23.32 17.49 -19.48
CA THR A 132 -22.68 16.77 -18.36
C THR A 132 -22.98 15.28 -18.34
N LYS A 133 -23.11 14.63 -19.51
CA LYS A 133 -23.17 13.16 -19.57
C LYS A 133 -22.00 12.59 -18.76
N PRO A 134 -22.24 11.69 -17.79
CA PRO A 134 -21.16 10.95 -17.14
C PRO A 134 -20.27 10.35 -18.22
N VAL A 135 -18.98 10.68 -18.19
CA VAL A 135 -18.00 10.10 -19.12
C VAL A 135 -17.67 8.71 -18.58
N GLY A 136 -18.64 7.80 -18.59
CA GLY A 136 -18.52 6.43 -18.08
C GLY A 136 -19.66 6.02 -17.14
N LYS A 137 -20.03 4.74 -17.18
CA LYS A 137 -20.94 4.09 -16.21
C LYS A 137 -20.18 3.74 -14.94
N SER A 138 -20.82 3.84 -13.78
CA SER A 138 -20.19 3.46 -12.51
C SER A 138 -19.72 2.00 -12.48
N ASN A 139 -20.50 1.07 -13.05
CA ASN A 139 -20.19 -0.37 -13.06
C ASN A 139 -20.18 -0.92 -14.50
N ILE A 140 -19.12 -1.67 -14.84
CA ILE A 140 -18.98 -2.40 -16.09
C ILE A 140 -18.74 -3.89 -15.79
N TYR A 141 -19.42 -4.76 -16.53
CA TYR A 141 -19.26 -6.21 -16.47
C TYR A 141 -19.01 -6.79 -17.85
N LEU A 142 -17.88 -7.48 -18.01
CA LEU A 142 -17.55 -8.36 -19.14
C LEU A 142 -17.51 -9.79 -18.59
N LYS A 143 -18.34 -10.70 -19.13
CA LYS A 143 -18.50 -12.06 -18.59
C LYS A 143 -18.93 -13.08 -19.64
N GLY A 144 -18.69 -14.35 -19.36
CA GLY A 144 -19.15 -15.48 -20.20
C GLY A 144 -18.51 -15.49 -21.58
N ASP A 145 -19.28 -15.81 -22.60
CA ASP A 145 -18.77 -15.97 -23.97
C ASP A 145 -18.67 -14.64 -24.75
N ILE A 146 -18.51 -13.51 -24.05
CA ILE A 146 -18.35 -12.20 -24.69
C ILE A 146 -17.11 -12.19 -25.60
N THR A 147 -17.29 -11.80 -26.85
CA THR A 147 -16.21 -11.68 -27.83
C THR A 147 -15.45 -10.36 -27.67
N ASP A 148 -14.23 -10.29 -28.24
CA ASP A 148 -13.43 -9.06 -28.24
C ASP A 148 -14.19 -7.87 -28.87
N ALA A 149 -14.94 -8.12 -29.95
CA ALA A 149 -15.70 -7.08 -30.65
C ALA A 149 -16.85 -6.53 -29.78
N GLU A 150 -17.57 -7.40 -29.08
CA GLU A 150 -18.66 -7.01 -28.18
C GLU A 150 -18.12 -6.26 -26.95
N ALA A 151 -17.03 -6.75 -26.36
CA ALA A 151 -16.37 -6.10 -25.23
C ALA A 151 -15.86 -4.70 -25.63
N ALA A 152 -15.20 -4.57 -26.79
CA ALA A 152 -14.73 -3.28 -27.29
C ALA A 152 -15.89 -2.30 -27.54
N ALA A 153 -16.99 -2.77 -28.15
CA ALA A 153 -18.18 -1.94 -28.39
C ALA A 153 -18.91 -1.54 -27.10
N GLN A 154 -18.89 -2.39 -26.06
CA GLN A 154 -19.41 -2.05 -24.74
C GLN A 154 -18.53 -1.01 -24.05
N LEU A 155 -17.21 -1.25 -23.98
CA LEU A 155 -16.26 -0.32 -23.37
C LEU A 155 -16.26 1.04 -24.07
N GLY A 156 -16.36 1.09 -25.40
CA GLY A 156 -16.45 2.36 -26.14
C GLY A 156 -17.68 3.21 -25.81
N ARG A 157 -18.75 2.61 -25.27
CA ARG A 157 -19.97 3.32 -24.83
C ARG A 157 -20.02 3.56 -23.33
N GLU A 158 -19.36 2.71 -22.54
CA GLU A 158 -19.57 2.64 -21.09
C GLU A 158 -18.34 3.03 -20.27
N LEU A 159 -17.13 2.93 -20.82
CA LEU A 159 -15.88 3.22 -20.12
C LEU A 159 -15.53 4.72 -20.22
N GLY A 160 -15.09 5.29 -19.10
CA GLY A 160 -14.47 6.60 -19.06
C GLY A 160 -14.11 7.05 -17.64
N SER A 161 -13.82 8.34 -17.44
CA SER A 161 -13.31 8.91 -16.19
C SER A 161 -14.24 8.78 -14.98
N SER A 162 -15.55 8.56 -15.17
CA SER A 162 -16.52 8.35 -14.08
C SER A 162 -16.74 6.87 -13.73
N THR A 163 -16.01 5.95 -14.36
CA THR A 163 -16.12 4.51 -14.08
C THR A 163 -15.54 4.22 -12.71
N GLU A 164 -16.29 3.51 -11.85
CA GLU A 164 -15.84 3.16 -10.50
C GLU A 164 -15.39 1.69 -10.42
N PHE A 165 -16.10 0.80 -11.13
CA PHE A 165 -15.91 -0.63 -11.01
C PHE A 165 -15.84 -1.27 -12.40
N VAL A 166 -14.77 -2.00 -12.66
CA VAL A 166 -14.62 -2.84 -13.86
C VAL A 166 -14.47 -4.30 -13.44
N ASN A 167 -15.34 -5.14 -13.96
CA ASN A 167 -15.40 -6.57 -13.65
C ASN A 167 -15.30 -7.39 -14.93
N ILE A 168 -14.16 -8.06 -15.12
CA ILE A 168 -13.87 -9.01 -16.21
C ILE A 168 -13.82 -10.39 -15.58
N ILE A 169 -14.92 -11.13 -15.63
CA ILE A 169 -15.13 -12.30 -14.79
C ILE A 169 -15.60 -13.48 -15.64
N SER A 170 -14.92 -14.61 -15.53
CA SER A 170 -15.35 -15.87 -16.13
C SER A 170 -15.59 -15.77 -17.64
N THR A 171 -14.71 -15.08 -18.36
CA THR A 171 -14.79 -15.02 -19.82
C THR A 171 -14.06 -16.19 -20.47
N THR A 172 -14.68 -16.82 -21.46
CA THR A 172 -14.17 -18.04 -22.10
C THR A 172 -13.44 -17.79 -23.41
N VAL A 173 -13.88 -16.78 -24.18
CA VAL A 173 -13.37 -16.46 -25.53
C VAL A 173 -12.74 -15.07 -25.65
N LEU A 174 -12.93 -14.21 -24.65
CA LEU A 174 -12.35 -12.85 -24.64
C LEU A 174 -10.82 -12.95 -24.53
N THR A 175 -10.12 -12.39 -25.53
CA THR A 175 -8.65 -12.44 -25.61
C THR A 175 -8.00 -11.10 -25.27
N THR A 176 -8.70 -10.00 -25.54
CA THR A 176 -8.14 -8.63 -25.43
C THR A 176 -9.11 -7.68 -24.75
N VAL A 177 -8.61 -6.91 -23.78
CA VAL A 177 -9.34 -5.82 -23.14
C VAL A 177 -8.47 -4.57 -23.06
N ASN A 178 -9.03 -3.41 -23.40
CA ASN A 178 -8.40 -2.11 -23.25
C ASN A 178 -9.20 -1.22 -22.30
N LEU A 179 -8.61 -0.86 -21.15
CA LEU A 179 -9.19 0.00 -20.13
C LEU A 179 -8.53 1.40 -20.06
N ASP A 180 -7.77 1.81 -21.07
CA ASP A 180 -6.96 3.03 -21.04
C ASP A 180 -7.77 4.33 -20.98
N ALA A 181 -9.08 4.28 -21.28
CA ALA A 181 -9.97 5.42 -21.10
C ALA A 181 -10.38 5.66 -19.63
N ALA A 182 -10.15 4.69 -18.73
CA ALA A 182 -10.37 4.87 -17.30
C ALA A 182 -9.14 5.52 -16.65
N THR A 183 -9.35 6.56 -15.86
CA THR A 183 -8.30 7.30 -15.15
C THR A 183 -8.19 6.92 -13.69
N THR A 184 -9.33 6.73 -13.02
CA THR A 184 -9.44 6.29 -11.62
C THR A 184 -10.45 5.17 -11.53
N LEU A 185 -10.23 4.21 -10.63
CA LEU A 185 -11.20 3.17 -10.30
C LEU A 185 -11.33 3.05 -8.78
N VAL A 186 -12.49 2.61 -8.30
CA VAL A 186 -12.63 2.09 -6.95
C VAL A 186 -12.14 0.64 -6.91
N ARG A 187 -12.57 -0.21 -7.86
CA ARG A 187 -12.09 -1.60 -7.98
C ARG A 187 -11.89 -2.04 -9.42
N LEU A 188 -10.84 -2.83 -9.64
CA LEU A 188 -10.61 -3.59 -10.86
C LEU A 188 -10.59 -5.08 -10.52
N THR A 189 -11.50 -5.86 -11.09
CA THR A 189 -11.57 -7.32 -10.93
C THR A 189 -11.38 -7.99 -12.29
N VAL A 190 -10.32 -8.79 -12.42
CA VAL A 190 -10.00 -9.58 -13.63
C VAL A 190 -9.76 -11.02 -13.19
N THR A 191 -10.81 -11.83 -13.20
CA THR A 191 -10.77 -13.17 -12.59
C THR A 191 -11.34 -14.26 -13.48
N ASN A 192 -10.69 -15.42 -13.52
CA ASN A 192 -11.16 -16.63 -14.21
C ASN A 192 -11.35 -16.45 -15.72
N ASN A 193 -10.48 -15.68 -16.40
CA ASN A 193 -10.60 -15.46 -17.84
C ASN A 193 -9.63 -16.39 -18.58
N THR A 194 -10.17 -17.46 -19.17
CA THR A 194 -9.37 -18.59 -19.67
C THR A 194 -8.61 -18.27 -20.95
N ALA A 195 -9.11 -17.35 -21.78
CA ALA A 195 -8.51 -16.97 -23.06
C ALA A 195 -7.86 -15.58 -23.07
N LEU A 196 -7.95 -14.83 -21.96
CA LEU A 196 -7.45 -13.45 -21.89
C LEU A 196 -5.92 -13.44 -21.98
N THR A 197 -5.38 -12.89 -23.07
CA THR A 197 -3.95 -12.77 -23.31
C THR A 197 -3.44 -11.34 -23.13
N THR A 198 -4.30 -10.35 -23.38
CA THR A 198 -3.94 -8.93 -23.37
C THR A 198 -4.90 -8.11 -22.51
N LEU A 199 -4.35 -7.39 -21.54
CA LEU A 199 -5.07 -6.42 -20.70
C LEU A 199 -4.31 -5.10 -20.68
N SER A 200 -4.86 -4.06 -21.32
CA SER A 200 -4.32 -2.69 -21.23
C SER A 200 -4.99 -1.93 -20.08
N VAL A 201 -4.18 -1.42 -19.16
CA VAL A 201 -4.58 -0.71 -17.91
C VAL A 201 -3.74 0.55 -17.71
N ASN A 202 -3.20 1.10 -18.78
CA ASN A 202 -2.20 2.16 -18.78
C ASN A 202 -2.78 3.54 -18.47
N GLY A 203 -4.09 3.74 -18.67
CA GLY A 203 -4.79 4.97 -18.28
C GLY A 203 -5.03 5.09 -16.78
N ILE A 204 -5.02 3.98 -16.04
CA ILE A 204 -5.43 3.96 -14.63
C ILE A 204 -4.30 4.54 -13.77
N THR A 205 -4.55 5.72 -13.20
CA THR A 205 -3.62 6.46 -12.35
C THR A 205 -3.78 6.15 -10.86
N GLN A 206 -4.98 5.73 -10.44
CA GLN A 206 -5.28 5.41 -9.04
C GLN A 206 -6.39 4.38 -8.94
N CYS A 207 -6.24 3.44 -8.00
CA CYS A 207 -7.30 2.54 -7.57
C CYS A 207 -7.58 2.72 -6.06
N TYR A 208 -8.81 3.01 -5.66
CA TYR A 208 -9.11 3.35 -4.27
C TYR A 208 -9.22 2.16 -3.32
N GLU A 209 -9.66 0.99 -3.77
CA GLU A 209 -9.78 -0.19 -2.91
C GLU A 209 -8.84 -1.30 -3.34
N TYR A 210 -9.09 -1.92 -4.50
CA TYR A 210 -8.24 -3.03 -4.93
C TYR A 210 -8.19 -3.23 -6.44
N ILE A 211 -7.04 -3.73 -6.86
CA ILE A 211 -6.83 -4.37 -8.16
C ILE A 211 -6.68 -5.87 -7.88
N ASN A 212 -7.50 -6.68 -8.53
CA ASN A 212 -7.51 -8.12 -8.35
C ASN A 212 -7.40 -8.81 -9.70
N VAL A 213 -6.24 -9.43 -9.99
CA VAL A 213 -5.96 -10.16 -11.23
C VAL A 213 -5.68 -11.62 -10.87
N ARG A 214 -6.68 -12.49 -10.99
CA ARG A 214 -6.56 -13.90 -10.58
C ARG A 214 -7.00 -14.88 -11.64
N ASP A 215 -6.38 -16.06 -11.66
CA ASP A 215 -6.88 -17.20 -12.43
C ASP A 215 -7.03 -16.88 -13.94
N ASN A 216 -6.06 -16.16 -14.52
CA ASN A 216 -5.99 -15.87 -15.96
C ASN A 216 -4.83 -16.67 -16.58
N PRO A 217 -5.04 -17.94 -16.96
CA PRO A 217 -3.97 -18.86 -17.37
C PRO A 217 -3.34 -18.53 -18.74
N SER A 218 -3.90 -17.59 -19.50
CA SER A 218 -3.34 -17.13 -20.78
C SER A 218 -2.70 -15.74 -20.70
N LEU A 219 -2.83 -15.04 -19.57
CA LEU A 219 -2.28 -13.69 -19.39
C LEU A 219 -0.80 -13.79 -19.00
N THR A 220 0.09 -13.40 -19.92
CA THR A 220 1.55 -13.59 -19.76
C THR A 220 2.31 -12.33 -19.36
N THR A 221 1.73 -11.14 -19.55
CA THR A 221 2.33 -9.87 -19.14
C THR A 221 1.28 -8.97 -18.51
N LEU A 222 1.70 -8.14 -17.55
CA LEU A 222 0.85 -7.12 -16.95
C LEU A 222 1.70 -5.90 -16.58
N THR A 223 1.33 -4.76 -17.18
CA THR A 223 2.05 -3.50 -16.99
C THR A 223 1.07 -2.39 -16.64
N PHE A 224 1.33 -1.70 -15.53
CA PHE A 224 0.68 -0.46 -15.15
C PHE A 224 1.66 0.70 -15.35
N ASN A 225 1.49 1.45 -16.43
CA ASN A 225 2.35 2.59 -16.72
C ASN A 225 2.08 3.78 -15.78
N SER A 226 0.80 4.07 -15.52
CA SER A 226 0.40 5.32 -14.86
C SER A 226 -0.08 5.15 -13.41
N LEU A 227 -0.28 3.92 -12.92
CA LEU A 227 -0.79 3.68 -11.57
C LEU A 227 0.19 4.24 -10.55
N THR A 228 -0.22 5.23 -9.78
CA THR A 228 0.60 5.88 -8.74
C THR A 228 0.28 5.39 -7.34
N LYS A 229 -0.96 4.95 -7.11
CA LYS A 229 -1.46 4.50 -5.82
C LYS A 229 -2.54 3.43 -5.97
N SER A 230 -2.48 2.42 -5.12
CA SER A 230 -3.58 1.49 -4.85
C SER A 230 -3.66 1.19 -3.36
N ASP A 231 -4.85 0.87 -2.85
CA ASP A 231 -4.97 0.38 -1.48
C ASP A 231 -4.49 -1.08 -1.39
N ARG A 232 -4.99 -1.97 -2.26
CA ARG A 232 -4.51 -3.36 -2.38
C ARG A 232 -4.27 -3.75 -3.84
N ILE A 233 -3.32 -4.65 -4.08
CA ILE A 233 -3.13 -5.27 -5.39
C ILE A 233 -2.88 -6.76 -5.18
N ASP A 234 -3.73 -7.61 -5.75
CA ASP A 234 -3.61 -9.05 -5.69
C ASP A 234 -3.40 -9.62 -7.10
N ILE A 235 -2.27 -10.29 -7.31
CA ILE A 235 -1.94 -11.02 -8.54
C ILE A 235 -1.76 -12.49 -8.19
N TRP A 236 -2.69 -13.35 -8.58
CA TRP A 236 -2.67 -14.76 -8.17
C TRP A 236 -2.97 -15.72 -9.32
N ASN A 237 -2.18 -16.78 -9.50
CA ASN A 237 -2.50 -17.91 -10.36
C ASN A 237 -2.72 -17.50 -11.83
N ASN A 238 -1.86 -16.61 -12.31
CA ASN A 238 -1.82 -16.23 -13.73
C ASN A 238 -0.61 -16.87 -14.40
N ALA A 239 -0.59 -16.88 -15.74
CA ALA A 239 0.59 -17.30 -16.52
C ALA A 239 1.63 -16.17 -16.73
N LEU A 240 1.57 -15.13 -15.89
CA LEU A 240 2.42 -13.95 -15.98
C LEU A 240 3.89 -14.35 -15.86
N GLN A 241 4.71 -13.87 -16.79
CA GLN A 241 6.17 -13.95 -16.73
C GLN A 241 6.76 -12.66 -16.16
N THR A 242 6.13 -11.52 -16.45
CA THR A 242 6.56 -10.20 -15.99
C THR A 242 5.40 -9.41 -15.41
N VAL A 243 5.70 -8.67 -14.34
CA VAL A 243 4.78 -7.71 -13.72
C VAL A 243 5.52 -6.39 -13.52
N SER A 244 4.96 -5.30 -14.03
CA SER A 244 5.58 -3.97 -13.94
C SER A 244 4.60 -2.90 -13.49
N PHE A 245 5.00 -2.09 -12.51
CA PHE A 245 4.28 -0.90 -12.09
C PHE A 245 5.23 0.30 -12.15
N LEU A 246 5.24 1.00 -13.27
CA LEU A 246 6.29 1.97 -13.58
C LEU A 246 6.20 3.25 -12.75
N SER A 247 4.99 3.61 -12.30
CA SER A 247 4.72 4.85 -11.57
C SER A 247 4.20 4.63 -10.15
N LEU A 248 4.07 3.38 -9.69
CA LEU A 248 3.46 3.07 -8.40
C LEU A 248 4.39 3.55 -7.29
N ARG A 249 3.90 4.47 -6.46
CA ARG A 249 4.64 5.07 -5.34
C ARG A 249 4.24 4.48 -4.00
N LYS A 250 2.95 4.14 -3.85
CA LYS A 250 2.36 3.76 -2.57
C LYS A 250 1.35 2.63 -2.71
N ILE A 251 1.48 1.64 -1.84
CA ILE A 251 0.37 0.80 -1.37
C ILE A 251 -0.08 1.33 -0.01
N THR A 252 -1.38 1.57 0.19
CA THR A 252 -1.87 2.17 1.43
C THR A 252 -1.56 1.28 2.64
N THR A 253 -1.07 1.89 3.72
CA THR A 253 -0.62 1.22 4.94
C THR A 253 -1.70 0.29 5.51
N GLY A 254 -1.31 -0.95 5.86
CA GLY A 254 -2.22 -2.00 6.35
C GLY A 254 -2.78 -2.93 5.26
N ASN A 255 -2.50 -2.65 3.99
CA ASN A 255 -2.77 -3.51 2.85
C ASN A 255 -1.47 -3.86 2.12
N ASN A 256 -1.52 -4.84 1.22
CA ASN A 256 -0.37 -5.39 0.52
C ASN A 256 -0.50 -5.36 -1.02
N LEU A 257 0.65 -5.33 -1.68
CA LEU A 257 0.86 -5.86 -3.02
C LEU A 257 1.22 -7.35 -2.88
N GLY A 258 0.22 -8.22 -3.08
CA GLY A 258 0.36 -9.66 -3.06
C GLY A 258 0.59 -10.22 -4.46
N ILE A 259 1.72 -10.89 -4.69
CA ILE A 259 2.07 -11.52 -5.96
C ILE A 259 2.36 -13.00 -5.71
N THR A 260 1.47 -13.85 -6.22
CA THR A 260 1.54 -15.32 -6.10
C THR A 260 1.21 -15.99 -7.43
N SER A 261 2.18 -16.06 -8.34
CA SER A 261 2.01 -16.75 -9.63
C SER A 261 3.29 -17.49 -10.05
N PRO A 262 3.17 -18.75 -10.48
CA PRO A 262 4.33 -19.66 -10.57
C PRO A 262 5.37 -19.22 -11.60
N ASN A 263 4.94 -18.56 -12.68
CA ASN A 263 5.79 -18.29 -13.84
C ASN A 263 6.45 -16.90 -13.82
N ILE A 264 6.18 -16.06 -12.81
CA ILE A 264 6.74 -14.70 -12.77
C ILE A 264 8.24 -14.80 -12.53
N THR A 265 9.04 -14.26 -13.45
CA THR A 265 10.51 -14.19 -13.35
C THR A 265 10.99 -12.79 -13.00
N SER A 266 10.23 -11.75 -13.35
CA SER A 266 10.61 -10.35 -13.12
C SER A 266 9.47 -9.53 -12.54
N ILE A 267 9.76 -8.82 -11.44
CA ILE A 267 8.87 -7.84 -10.80
C ILE A 267 9.59 -6.50 -10.80
N ASN A 268 8.97 -5.49 -11.41
CA ASN A 268 9.54 -4.16 -11.57
C ASN A 268 8.67 -3.07 -10.93
N LEU A 269 9.20 -2.44 -9.88
CA LEU A 269 8.53 -1.44 -9.03
C LEU A 269 9.47 -0.25 -8.79
N PRO A 270 9.93 0.45 -9.85
CA PRO A 270 11.05 1.38 -9.76
C PRO A 270 10.73 2.65 -8.94
N GLN A 271 9.45 2.99 -8.75
CA GLN A 271 9.02 4.19 -8.04
C GLN A 271 8.41 3.89 -6.66
N LEU A 272 8.28 2.62 -6.28
CA LEU A 272 7.60 2.25 -5.04
C LEU A 272 8.45 2.70 -3.84
N THR A 273 7.87 3.57 -3.02
CA THR A 273 8.52 4.07 -1.80
C THR A 273 7.96 3.42 -0.55
N GLU A 274 6.66 3.11 -0.52
CA GLU A 274 6.05 2.58 0.70
C GLU A 274 4.88 1.61 0.46
N GLY A 275 4.65 0.75 1.45
CA GLY A 275 3.54 -0.19 1.52
C GLY A 275 3.99 -1.64 1.56
N ASP A 276 3.11 -2.55 1.98
CA ASP A 276 3.52 -3.94 2.21
C ASP A 276 3.63 -4.70 0.88
N ILE A 277 4.67 -5.51 0.74
CA ILE A 277 4.94 -6.35 -0.42
C ILE A 277 4.97 -7.80 0.06
N GLU A 278 4.19 -8.65 -0.59
CA GLU A 278 4.19 -10.09 -0.38
C GLU A 278 4.39 -10.81 -1.70
N ILE A 279 5.53 -11.48 -1.84
CA ILE A 279 5.86 -12.27 -3.02
C ILE A 279 5.98 -13.72 -2.56
N SER A 280 5.12 -14.59 -3.12
CA SER A 280 5.12 -16.01 -2.77
C SER A 280 4.95 -16.93 -3.96
N ASN A 281 5.54 -18.14 -3.92
CA ASN A 281 5.32 -19.18 -4.93
C ASN A 281 5.53 -18.70 -6.38
N THR A 282 6.65 -18.02 -6.60
CA THR A 282 7.01 -17.43 -7.90
C THR A 282 8.39 -17.88 -8.34
N SER A 283 8.65 -17.95 -9.65
CA SER A 283 9.98 -18.21 -10.23
C SER A 283 10.85 -16.95 -10.35
N VAL A 284 10.68 -15.96 -9.46
CA VAL A 284 11.29 -14.63 -9.57
C VAL A 284 12.81 -14.74 -9.50
N THR A 285 13.50 -14.23 -10.52
CA THR A 285 14.96 -14.06 -10.59
C THR A 285 15.37 -12.60 -10.39
N THR A 286 14.47 -11.66 -10.69
CA THR A 286 14.73 -10.22 -10.56
C THR A 286 13.58 -9.51 -9.83
N LEU A 287 13.92 -8.85 -8.71
CA LEU A 287 13.02 -7.96 -7.97
C LEU A 287 13.63 -6.56 -7.93
N ASN A 288 13.03 -5.61 -8.66
CA ASN A 288 13.52 -4.23 -8.75
C ASN A 288 12.64 -3.28 -7.91
N ILE A 289 13.09 -2.95 -6.69
CA ILE A 289 12.43 -2.04 -5.72
C ILE A 289 13.43 -1.04 -5.10
N PRO A 290 14.17 -0.26 -5.90
CA PRO A 290 15.33 0.51 -5.43
C PRO A 290 14.94 1.67 -4.50
N ASN A 291 13.73 2.20 -4.63
CA ASN A 291 13.23 3.35 -3.90
C ASN A 291 12.41 3.00 -2.65
N TYR A 292 12.30 1.71 -2.33
CA TYR A 292 11.48 1.24 -1.22
C TYR A 292 12.09 1.66 0.12
N THR A 293 11.37 2.50 0.88
CA THR A 293 11.84 3.11 2.14
C THR A 293 11.17 2.50 3.37
N ASN A 294 9.88 2.16 3.29
CA ASN A 294 9.11 1.68 4.44
C ASN A 294 7.98 0.70 4.07
N GLY A 295 7.75 -0.29 4.92
CA GLY A 295 6.66 -1.26 4.82
C GLY A 295 7.14 -2.67 5.19
N ARG A 296 6.27 -3.66 5.07
CA ARG A 296 6.64 -5.07 5.25
C ARG A 296 7.08 -5.68 3.92
N LEU A 297 8.30 -6.20 3.83
CA LEU A 297 8.72 -7.09 2.73
C LEU A 297 8.61 -8.55 3.17
N THR A 298 7.75 -9.32 2.51
CA THR A 298 7.59 -10.77 2.69
C THR A 298 8.00 -11.48 1.41
N LEU A 299 9.07 -12.27 1.49
CA LEU A 299 9.52 -13.17 0.44
C LEU A 299 9.37 -14.59 0.96
N PHE A 300 8.47 -15.39 0.37
CA PHE A 300 8.24 -16.76 0.79
C PHE A 300 8.10 -17.74 -0.39
N GLY A 301 8.41 -19.02 -0.20
CA GLY A 301 7.99 -20.08 -1.13
C GLY A 301 8.70 -20.08 -2.49
N GLY A 302 9.96 -20.52 -2.53
CA GLY A 302 10.55 -21.05 -3.76
C GLY A 302 11.03 -20.04 -4.81
N SER A 303 11.24 -18.76 -4.46
CA SER A 303 11.86 -17.81 -5.40
C SER A 303 13.26 -18.26 -5.83
N THR A 304 13.61 -18.03 -7.09
CA THR A 304 14.94 -18.27 -7.65
C THR A 304 15.89 -17.07 -7.49
N LEU A 305 15.44 -16.03 -6.79
CA LEU A 305 16.23 -14.86 -6.40
C LEU A 305 17.56 -15.28 -5.77
N SER A 306 18.66 -14.79 -6.34
CA SER A 306 20.02 -14.98 -5.80
C SER A 306 20.43 -13.87 -4.84
N SER A 307 19.86 -12.67 -5.02
CA SER A 307 20.13 -11.50 -4.19
C SER A 307 18.89 -10.61 -4.05
N VAL A 308 18.81 -9.91 -2.93
CA VAL A 308 17.83 -8.83 -2.70
C VAL A 308 18.59 -7.61 -2.18
N SER A 309 18.38 -6.47 -2.82
CA SER A 309 19.01 -5.20 -2.45
C SER A 309 17.96 -4.13 -2.23
N LEU A 310 17.99 -3.52 -1.05
CA LEU A 310 17.08 -2.49 -0.58
C LEU A 310 17.89 -1.25 -0.14
N PRO A 311 18.50 -0.51 -1.08
CA PRO A 311 19.43 0.56 -0.75
C PRO A 311 18.77 1.71 0.03
N ASN A 312 17.49 1.98 -0.19
CA ASN A 312 16.77 3.09 0.44
C ASN A 312 15.86 2.68 1.61
N TYR A 313 15.85 1.39 1.98
CA TYR A 313 14.96 0.87 3.01
C TYR A 313 15.44 1.27 4.40
N THR A 314 14.65 2.09 5.10
CA THR A 314 15.03 2.70 6.38
C THR A 314 14.31 2.09 7.57
N SER A 315 13.07 1.66 7.40
CA SER A 315 12.24 1.12 8.47
C SER A 315 11.21 0.12 7.95
N GLY A 316 10.73 -0.78 8.80
CA GLY A 316 9.65 -1.70 8.44
C GLY A 316 9.88 -3.12 8.97
N ARG A 317 9.28 -4.12 8.31
CA ARG A 317 9.39 -5.54 8.68
C ARG A 317 9.97 -6.35 7.53
N VAL A 318 10.88 -7.26 7.83
CA VAL A 318 11.46 -8.17 6.83
C VAL A 318 11.11 -9.61 7.19
N TYR A 319 10.50 -10.33 6.26
CA TYR A 319 10.26 -11.77 6.35
C TYR A 319 10.83 -12.43 5.10
N ILE A 320 11.82 -13.29 5.27
CA ILE A 320 12.45 -14.08 4.20
C ILE A 320 12.39 -15.54 4.63
N GLY A 321 11.70 -16.38 3.87
CA GLY A 321 11.54 -17.80 4.17
C GLY A 321 11.47 -18.68 2.93
N GLY A 322 12.12 -19.84 2.93
CA GLY A 322 11.92 -20.85 1.87
C GLY A 322 12.46 -20.47 0.48
N SER A 323 13.34 -19.46 0.37
CA SER A 323 14.01 -19.04 -0.87
C SER A 323 15.41 -19.63 -0.98
N VAL A 324 15.52 -20.95 -1.19
CA VAL A 324 16.79 -21.70 -1.10
C VAL A 324 17.97 -21.13 -1.93
N ASN A 325 17.69 -20.35 -2.97
CA ASN A 325 18.71 -19.73 -3.85
C ASN A 325 19.22 -18.37 -3.37
N LEU A 326 18.58 -17.74 -2.38
CA LEU A 326 18.95 -16.39 -1.93
C LEU A 326 20.25 -16.45 -1.12
N THR A 327 21.34 -15.98 -1.73
CA THR A 327 22.68 -16.01 -1.11
C THR A 327 23.06 -14.69 -0.43
N SER A 328 22.39 -13.59 -0.78
CA SER A 328 22.65 -12.27 -0.22
C SER A 328 21.38 -11.45 -0.02
N PHE A 329 21.34 -10.74 1.11
CA PHE A 329 20.32 -9.74 1.43
C PHE A 329 21.04 -8.47 1.90
N SER A 330 20.78 -7.34 1.24
CA SER A 330 21.42 -6.06 1.53
C SER A 330 20.37 -4.99 1.80
N ALA A 331 20.44 -4.37 2.98
CA ALA A 331 19.62 -3.22 3.35
C ALA A 331 20.48 -2.26 4.19
N PRO A 332 21.45 -1.55 3.57
CA PRO A 332 22.49 -0.82 4.29
C PRO A 332 21.93 0.35 5.11
N ASN A 333 20.81 0.92 4.69
CA ASN A 333 20.15 2.04 5.36
C ASN A 333 19.05 1.62 6.34
N TYR A 334 18.90 0.32 6.61
CA TYR A 334 17.86 -0.19 7.50
C TYR A 334 18.18 0.15 8.95
N THR A 335 17.48 1.15 9.50
CA THR A 335 17.72 1.70 10.85
C THR A 335 16.77 1.15 11.90
N THR A 336 15.50 0.96 11.54
CA THR A 336 14.43 0.65 12.51
C THR A 336 13.65 -0.59 12.11
N SER A 337 13.83 -1.68 12.87
CA SER A 337 13.09 -2.92 12.65
C SER A 337 11.82 -2.99 13.50
N THR A 338 10.70 -3.32 12.85
CA THR A 338 9.40 -3.66 13.48
C THR A 338 9.12 -5.17 13.44
N GLY A 339 10.18 -5.95 13.22
CA GLY A 339 10.19 -7.40 13.12
C GLY A 339 11.13 -7.85 12.00
N MET A 340 11.91 -8.90 12.27
CA MET A 340 12.73 -9.54 11.25
C MET A 340 12.67 -11.05 11.43
N THR A 341 12.34 -11.77 10.37
CA THR A 341 12.42 -13.23 10.32
C THR A 341 13.20 -13.63 9.07
N ILE A 342 14.31 -14.34 9.26
CA ILE A 342 15.14 -14.83 8.16
C ILE A 342 15.34 -16.33 8.34
N SER A 343 14.77 -17.10 7.43
CA SER A 343 14.85 -18.55 7.35
C SER A 343 15.14 -19.02 5.94
N ASN A 344 16.41 -18.98 5.58
CA ASN A 344 16.89 -19.17 4.22
C ASN A 344 18.15 -20.03 4.11
N ALA A 345 18.02 -21.20 3.50
CA ALA A 345 19.11 -22.17 3.40
C ALA A 345 20.34 -21.68 2.61
N GLY A 346 20.16 -20.78 1.65
CA GLY A 346 21.24 -20.29 0.79
C GLY A 346 22.01 -19.08 1.34
N LEU A 347 21.52 -18.41 2.39
CA LEU A 347 22.11 -17.15 2.85
C LEU A 347 23.47 -17.42 3.52
N THR A 348 24.52 -16.75 3.07
CA THR A 348 25.91 -17.05 3.51
C THR A 348 26.44 -16.09 4.59
N SER A 349 25.96 -14.86 4.58
CA SER A 349 26.28 -13.81 5.56
C SER A 349 25.10 -12.86 5.71
N LEU A 350 25.00 -12.20 6.86
CA LEU A 350 23.99 -11.19 7.11
C LEU A 350 24.62 -9.99 7.84
N SER A 351 24.67 -8.85 7.15
CA SER A 351 25.23 -7.62 7.67
C SER A 351 24.25 -6.47 7.50
N LEU A 352 23.84 -5.85 8.61
CA LEU A 352 22.94 -4.69 8.64
C LEU A 352 23.61 -3.58 9.47
N PRO A 353 24.49 -2.76 8.84
CA PRO A 353 25.39 -1.87 9.56
C PRO A 353 24.66 -0.76 10.32
N ASN A 354 23.52 -0.28 9.84
CA ASN A 354 22.82 0.86 10.42
C ASN A 354 21.62 0.48 11.31
N LEU A 355 21.37 -0.81 11.53
CA LEU A 355 20.24 -1.28 12.33
C LEU A 355 20.43 -0.86 13.80
N ASN A 356 19.58 0.03 14.32
CA ASN A 356 19.78 0.73 15.60
C ASN A 356 18.59 0.61 16.58
N ILE A 357 17.39 0.23 16.14
CA ILE A 357 16.25 0.01 17.06
C ILE A 357 15.47 -1.23 16.62
N SER A 358 15.27 -2.18 17.53
CA SER A 358 14.34 -3.30 17.30
C SER A 358 13.40 -3.49 18.49
N ASN A 359 12.32 -2.71 18.56
CA ASN A 359 11.25 -2.91 19.55
C ASN A 359 10.37 -4.12 19.19
N SER A 360 10.99 -5.21 18.74
CA SER A 360 10.35 -6.38 18.13
C SER A 360 11.35 -7.53 18.06
N GLU A 361 10.84 -8.74 17.87
CA GLU A 361 11.66 -9.92 17.68
C GLU A 361 12.49 -9.85 16.38
N ILE A 362 13.78 -10.21 16.51
CA ILE A 362 14.63 -10.62 15.40
C ILE A 362 14.83 -12.12 15.52
N LEU A 363 14.32 -12.88 14.56
CA LEU A 363 14.45 -14.32 14.42
C LEU A 363 15.30 -14.66 13.20
N ILE A 364 16.44 -15.28 13.42
CA ILE A 364 17.31 -15.82 12.36
C ILE A 364 17.37 -17.32 12.62
N ASP A 365 16.54 -18.07 11.90
CA ASP A 365 16.32 -19.50 12.14
C ASP A 365 16.60 -20.32 10.88
N ALA A 366 17.14 -21.52 11.02
CA ALA A 366 17.25 -22.48 9.91
C ALA A 366 17.98 -21.92 8.66
N ASN A 367 19.13 -21.25 8.86
CA ASN A 367 20.04 -20.82 7.78
C ASN A 367 21.33 -21.66 7.82
N PRO A 368 21.32 -22.92 7.35
CA PRO A 368 22.47 -23.82 7.43
C PRO A 368 23.74 -23.32 6.73
N SER A 369 23.65 -22.44 5.72
CA SER A 369 24.82 -21.86 5.03
C SER A 369 25.34 -20.57 5.66
N LEU A 370 24.63 -20.01 6.65
CA LEU A 370 24.95 -18.72 7.23
C LEU A 370 26.18 -18.84 8.13
N SER A 371 27.27 -18.17 7.75
CA SER A 371 28.57 -18.27 8.43
C SER A 371 28.85 -17.11 9.40
N SER A 372 28.25 -15.95 9.15
CA SER A 372 28.49 -14.71 9.89
C SER A 372 27.25 -13.83 10.00
N ILE A 373 27.10 -13.18 11.16
CA ILE A 373 26.12 -12.13 11.43
C ILE A 373 26.83 -10.90 11.97
N SER A 374 26.51 -9.71 11.45
CA SER A 374 27.07 -8.43 11.91
C SER A 374 26.00 -7.36 12.01
N PHE A 375 25.67 -6.96 13.24
CA PHE A 375 24.78 -5.83 13.54
C PHE A 375 25.49 -4.86 14.50
N PRO A 376 26.45 -4.05 14.00
CA PRO A 376 27.33 -3.25 14.84
C PRO A 376 26.60 -2.20 15.67
N ASN A 377 25.48 -1.69 15.19
CA ASN A 377 24.69 -0.64 15.85
C ASN A 377 23.43 -1.16 16.55
N LEU A 378 23.19 -2.47 16.58
CA LEU A 378 21.93 -3.02 17.10
C LEU A 378 21.77 -2.74 18.59
N GLN A 379 20.72 -1.99 18.93
CA GLN A 379 20.28 -1.72 20.29
C GLN A 379 18.80 -2.10 20.43
N TYR A 380 18.46 -2.75 21.54
CA TYR A 380 17.06 -2.90 21.96
C TYR A 380 16.73 -1.81 22.96
N THR A 381 15.55 -1.19 22.81
CA THR A 381 14.99 -0.40 23.91
C THR A 381 14.38 -1.35 24.95
N THR A 382 14.41 -0.91 26.21
CA THR A 382 13.93 -1.67 27.37
C THR A 382 12.44 -2.03 27.19
N GLY A 383 12.11 -3.32 27.14
CA GLY A 383 10.74 -3.81 27.00
C GLY A 383 10.66 -5.34 26.88
N THR A 384 9.50 -5.92 27.24
CA THR A 384 9.29 -7.37 27.40
C THR A 384 9.31 -8.18 26.10
N TYR A 385 9.19 -7.52 24.94
CA TYR A 385 9.07 -8.14 23.61
C TYR A 385 10.33 -8.05 22.73
N SER A 386 11.43 -7.59 23.33
CA SER A 386 12.72 -7.37 22.67
C SER A 386 13.57 -8.65 22.71
N SER A 387 13.53 -9.50 21.68
CA SER A 387 14.30 -10.75 21.63
C SER A 387 15.10 -10.94 20.34
N LEU A 388 16.39 -11.23 20.49
CA LEU A 388 17.24 -11.74 19.42
C LEU A 388 17.34 -13.26 19.53
N LYS A 389 16.79 -13.95 18.54
CA LYS A 389 16.77 -15.41 18.43
C LYS A 389 17.60 -15.83 17.23
N ILE A 390 18.66 -16.59 17.48
CA ILE A 390 19.54 -17.13 16.46
C ILE A 390 19.60 -18.64 16.68
N THR A 391 18.82 -19.36 15.88
CA THR A 391 18.56 -20.79 16.09
C THR A 391 18.84 -21.58 14.81
N ASN A 392 19.33 -22.82 14.93
CA ASN A 392 19.48 -23.74 13.80
C ASN A 392 20.31 -23.17 12.61
N ASN A 393 21.35 -22.39 12.90
CA ASN A 393 22.29 -21.85 11.91
C ASN A 393 23.61 -22.62 12.00
N THR A 394 23.62 -23.85 11.45
CA THR A 394 24.67 -24.85 11.73
C THR A 394 26.07 -24.45 11.27
N SER A 395 26.21 -23.56 10.28
CA SER A 395 27.52 -23.05 9.83
C SER A 395 27.94 -21.72 10.49
N LEU A 396 27.11 -21.16 11.39
CA LEU A 396 27.36 -19.85 11.98
C LEU A 396 28.51 -19.95 12.97
N THR A 397 29.63 -19.29 12.65
CA THR A 397 30.86 -19.31 13.47
C THR A 397 31.19 -17.95 14.06
N THR A 398 30.63 -16.87 13.51
CA THR A 398 30.92 -15.51 13.96
C THR A 398 29.65 -14.68 14.12
N ILE A 399 29.59 -13.94 15.22
CA ILE A 399 28.55 -12.96 15.49
C ILE A 399 29.17 -11.68 16.05
N SER A 400 28.80 -10.52 15.50
CA SER A 400 29.28 -9.21 15.93
C SER A 400 28.12 -8.33 16.36
N LEU A 401 28.06 -8.05 17.67
CA LEU A 401 27.02 -7.26 18.33
C LEU A 401 27.62 -6.26 19.36
N PRO A 402 28.61 -5.43 18.99
CA PRO A 402 29.33 -4.58 19.94
C PRO A 402 28.43 -3.57 20.65
N SER A 403 27.37 -3.07 20.02
CA SER A 403 26.46 -2.07 20.63
C SER A 403 25.26 -2.68 21.35
N PHE A 404 25.18 -4.01 21.47
CA PHE A 404 24.00 -4.66 22.07
C PHE A 404 23.93 -4.43 23.58
N LEU A 405 23.00 -3.57 24.02
CA LEU A 405 22.88 -3.11 25.42
C LEU A 405 21.92 -3.94 26.28
N SER A 406 20.81 -4.39 25.70
CA SER A 406 19.74 -5.06 26.45
C SER A 406 18.88 -6.01 25.61
N GLY A 407 18.05 -6.83 26.26
CA GLY A 407 17.07 -7.70 25.59
C GLY A 407 17.20 -9.19 25.92
N ASN A 408 16.24 -9.99 25.44
CA ASN A 408 16.31 -11.45 25.52
C ASN A 408 17.21 -12.00 24.41
N LEU A 409 17.98 -13.03 24.73
CA LEU A 409 18.91 -13.69 23.83
C LEU A 409 18.61 -15.19 23.80
N TYR A 410 18.44 -15.75 22.61
CA TYR A 410 18.24 -17.19 22.43
C TYR A 410 19.16 -17.70 21.36
N PHE A 411 20.20 -18.43 21.75
CA PHE A 411 21.14 -19.05 20.82
C PHE A 411 21.05 -20.57 20.91
N SER A 412 20.79 -21.23 19.79
CA SER A 412 20.82 -22.70 19.73
C SER A 412 21.18 -23.24 18.35
N GLY A 413 21.76 -24.44 18.29
CA GLY A 413 22.05 -25.12 17.01
C GLY A 413 22.98 -24.33 16.07
N THR A 414 24.01 -23.70 16.62
CA THR A 414 25.04 -22.93 15.90
C THR A 414 26.43 -23.54 16.09
N SER A 415 27.40 -23.11 15.27
CA SER A 415 28.82 -23.46 15.41
C SER A 415 29.65 -22.36 16.09
N LEU A 416 29.00 -21.47 16.85
CA LEU A 416 29.68 -20.43 17.62
C LEU A 416 30.57 -21.08 18.69
N SER A 417 31.86 -20.71 18.73
CA SER A 417 32.79 -21.13 19.80
C SER A 417 32.74 -20.18 21.00
N THR A 418 32.32 -18.94 20.79
CA THR A 418 32.22 -17.94 21.85
C THR A 418 31.04 -17.01 21.60
N VAL A 419 30.47 -16.51 22.69
CA VAL A 419 29.53 -15.39 22.67
C VAL A 419 30.13 -14.30 23.54
N ASN A 420 30.55 -13.21 22.89
CA ASN A 420 31.13 -12.03 23.54
C ASN A 420 30.22 -10.83 23.30
N LEU A 421 29.55 -10.37 24.36
CA LEU A 421 28.68 -9.20 24.33
C LEU A 421 29.23 -8.15 25.31
N PRO A 422 30.24 -7.36 24.89
CA PRO A 422 31.02 -6.53 25.81
C PRO A 422 30.20 -5.42 26.48
N ASN A 423 29.15 -4.94 25.81
CA ASN A 423 28.32 -3.83 26.29
C ASN A 423 26.92 -4.26 26.76
N LEU A 424 26.64 -5.57 26.83
CA LEU A 424 25.38 -6.06 27.36
C LEU A 424 25.30 -5.72 28.86
N HIS A 425 24.44 -4.76 29.21
CA HIS A 425 24.29 -4.27 30.58
C HIS A 425 23.08 -4.91 31.28
N THR A 426 21.90 -4.82 30.66
CA THR A 426 20.66 -5.40 31.21
C THR A 426 20.13 -6.47 30.27
N GLY A 427 20.39 -7.74 30.58
CA GLY A 427 19.78 -8.87 29.91
C GLY A 427 18.34 -9.11 30.40
N GLY A 428 17.52 -9.64 29.49
CA GLY A 428 16.31 -10.38 29.87
C GLY A 428 16.68 -11.84 30.16
N ILE A 429 16.00 -12.76 29.49
CA ILE A 429 16.38 -14.17 29.45
C ILE A 429 17.55 -14.34 28.49
N ILE A 430 18.65 -14.91 28.96
CA ILE A 430 19.77 -15.37 28.13
C ILE A 430 19.70 -16.90 28.10
N ASN A 431 19.20 -17.44 27.01
CA ASN A 431 19.10 -18.88 26.77
C ASN A 431 20.15 -19.32 25.75
N ILE A 432 20.98 -20.28 26.14
CA ILE A 432 22.07 -20.80 25.30
C ILE A 432 22.06 -22.32 25.37
N THR A 433 21.79 -22.92 24.21
CA THR A 433 21.77 -24.38 23.99
C THR A 433 22.55 -24.72 22.72
N ASN A 434 23.88 -24.75 22.81
CA ASN A 434 24.80 -24.94 21.68
C ASN A 434 25.89 -25.95 21.97
N SER A 435 26.11 -26.86 21.02
CA SER A 435 27.14 -27.90 21.12
C SER A 435 28.58 -27.36 21.06
N SER A 436 28.79 -26.20 20.44
CA SER A 436 30.14 -25.71 20.08
C SER A 436 30.68 -24.59 20.97
N ILE A 437 29.83 -23.97 21.81
CA ILE A 437 30.23 -22.83 22.64
C ILE A 437 31.18 -23.29 23.72
N GLN A 438 32.35 -22.64 23.80
CA GLN A 438 33.40 -22.87 24.78
C GLN A 438 33.39 -21.83 25.90
N THR A 439 33.10 -20.57 25.57
CA THR A 439 33.14 -19.46 26.52
C THR A 439 31.96 -18.52 26.34
N LEU A 440 31.44 -18.05 27.48
CA LEU A 440 30.43 -16.99 27.55
C LEU A 440 31.02 -15.82 28.35
N ASN A 441 31.11 -14.64 27.74
CA ASN A 441 31.69 -13.47 28.37
C ASN A 441 30.73 -12.26 28.33
N PHE A 442 30.34 -11.81 29.53
CA PHE A 442 29.41 -10.70 29.74
C PHE A 442 30.00 -9.68 30.73
N PRO A 443 31.03 -8.91 30.33
CA PRO A 443 31.78 -8.07 31.25
C PRO A 443 30.99 -6.88 31.80
N ALA A 444 29.98 -6.38 31.08
CA ALA A 444 29.16 -5.24 31.51
C ALA A 444 27.81 -5.64 32.16
N LEU A 445 27.50 -6.94 32.23
CA LEU A 445 26.17 -7.43 32.60
C LEU A 445 25.90 -7.26 34.08
N THR A 446 24.82 -6.55 34.42
CA THR A 446 24.37 -6.28 35.79
C THR A 446 23.09 -7.04 36.16
N THR A 447 22.22 -7.34 35.19
CA THR A 447 20.91 -7.98 35.43
C THR A 447 20.57 -8.96 34.32
N ALA A 448 20.21 -10.21 34.62
CA ALA A 448 19.69 -11.19 33.65
C ALA A 448 19.04 -12.43 34.32
N ALA A 449 18.32 -13.22 33.53
CA ALA A 449 18.01 -14.63 33.84
C ALA A 449 18.87 -15.55 32.96
N PHE A 450 19.40 -16.63 33.54
CA PHE A 450 20.33 -17.54 32.86
C PHE A 450 19.69 -18.90 32.59
N ASP A 451 19.71 -19.32 31.33
CA ASP A 451 19.33 -20.66 30.89
C ASP A 451 20.40 -21.27 29.97
N PHE A 452 21.48 -21.78 30.56
CA PHE A 452 22.61 -22.39 29.88
C PHE A 452 22.57 -23.90 30.05
N ARG A 453 21.96 -24.58 29.09
CA ARG A 453 21.77 -26.03 29.12
C ARG A 453 22.36 -26.70 27.88
N ASN A 454 22.87 -27.92 28.05
CA ASN A 454 23.36 -28.76 26.96
C ASN A 454 24.43 -28.06 26.11
N ASN A 455 25.42 -27.44 26.78
CA ASN A 455 26.60 -26.86 26.14
C ASN A 455 27.84 -27.72 26.47
N PRO A 456 28.04 -28.88 25.84
CA PRO A 456 29.06 -29.88 26.20
C PRO A 456 30.51 -29.42 25.98
N GLN A 457 30.74 -28.20 25.47
CA GLN A 457 32.07 -27.60 25.33
C GLN A 457 32.25 -26.37 26.23
N LEU A 458 31.20 -25.92 26.93
CA LEU A 458 31.21 -24.68 27.70
C LEU A 458 32.03 -24.86 28.98
N THR A 459 33.18 -24.18 29.03
CA THR A 459 34.16 -24.31 30.12
C THR A 459 34.15 -23.12 31.08
N SER A 460 33.69 -21.96 30.63
CA SER A 460 33.73 -20.72 31.41
C SER A 460 32.55 -19.80 31.11
N VAL A 461 32.01 -19.21 32.18
CA VAL A 461 30.99 -18.17 32.16
C VAL A 461 31.49 -17.01 33.04
N THR A 462 31.63 -15.82 32.46
CA THR A 462 32.10 -14.62 33.18
C THR A 462 31.05 -13.51 33.17
N MET A 463 30.70 -13.03 34.37
CA MET A 463 29.69 -12.01 34.61
C MET A 463 30.04 -11.21 35.89
N PRO A 464 31.15 -10.45 35.86
CA PRO A 464 31.79 -9.88 37.06
C PRO A 464 31.01 -8.73 37.72
N ASN A 465 30.07 -8.13 37.01
CA ASN A 465 29.31 -6.95 37.45
C ASN A 465 27.85 -7.28 37.80
N LEU A 466 27.52 -8.57 37.98
CA LEU A 466 26.17 -9.02 38.26
C LEU A 466 25.70 -8.49 39.62
N THR A 467 24.59 -7.74 39.62
CA THR A 467 24.01 -7.12 40.83
C THR A 467 22.53 -7.44 41.02
N SER A 468 21.89 -8.04 40.01
CA SER A 468 20.50 -8.49 40.09
C SER A 468 20.29 -9.71 39.18
N VAL A 469 19.34 -10.57 39.54
CA VAL A 469 19.01 -11.79 38.81
C VAL A 469 17.51 -11.83 38.57
N LEU A 470 17.11 -12.09 37.33
CA LEU A 470 15.72 -12.20 36.92
C LEU A 470 15.26 -13.66 36.93
N GLY A 471 13.97 -13.88 37.21
CA GLY A 471 13.37 -15.21 37.19
C GLY A 471 13.78 -16.11 38.37
N MET A 472 12.88 -16.98 38.80
CA MET A 472 13.10 -17.83 39.99
C MET A 472 14.09 -18.99 39.75
N THR A 473 14.56 -19.20 38.52
CA THR A 473 15.34 -20.38 38.14
C THR A 473 16.49 -20.00 37.23
N GLN A 474 17.70 -20.35 37.66
CA GLN A 474 18.95 -20.15 36.94
C GLN A 474 19.53 -21.52 36.58
N GLN A 475 19.67 -21.81 35.29
CA GLN A 475 20.12 -23.11 34.79
C GLN A 475 21.53 -23.04 34.21
N PHE A 476 22.40 -23.90 34.70
CA PHE A 476 23.76 -24.13 34.21
C PHE A 476 24.03 -25.64 34.14
N SER A 477 23.13 -26.43 33.54
CA SER A 477 23.22 -27.90 33.54
C SER A 477 23.70 -28.50 32.21
N SER A 478 24.24 -29.72 32.24
CA SER A 478 24.70 -30.41 31.02
C SER A 478 25.77 -29.64 30.26
N ASN A 479 26.73 -29.02 30.97
CA ASN A 479 27.84 -28.27 30.38
C ASN A 479 29.21 -28.92 30.70
N HIS A 480 30.31 -28.31 30.25
CA HIS A 480 31.69 -28.73 30.54
C HIS A 480 32.37 -27.84 31.59
N LEU A 481 31.59 -27.31 32.54
CA LEU A 481 32.12 -26.41 33.56
C LEU A 481 32.99 -27.19 34.53
N SER A 482 34.20 -26.69 34.80
CA SER A 482 35.07 -27.25 35.85
C SER A 482 34.57 -26.86 37.25
N SER A 483 35.02 -27.55 38.31
CA SER A 483 34.73 -27.13 39.69
C SER A 483 35.19 -25.70 39.98
N ALA A 484 36.28 -25.23 39.36
CA ALA A 484 36.72 -23.84 39.48
C ALA A 484 35.73 -22.86 38.84
N SER A 485 35.17 -23.21 37.69
CA SER A 485 34.13 -22.43 37.02
C SER A 485 32.83 -22.42 37.83
N VAL A 486 32.43 -23.55 38.40
CA VAL A 486 31.29 -23.67 39.32
C VAL A 486 31.50 -22.80 40.57
N ASN A 487 32.68 -22.86 41.19
CA ASN A 487 33.02 -22.01 42.34
C ASN A 487 32.93 -20.51 41.98
N SER A 488 33.45 -20.12 40.81
CA SER A 488 33.37 -18.73 40.33
C SER A 488 31.92 -18.27 40.17
N ILE A 489 31.06 -19.09 39.56
CA ILE A 489 29.63 -18.77 39.40
C ILE A 489 28.94 -18.63 40.76
N LEU A 490 29.17 -19.56 41.69
CA LEU A 490 28.62 -19.48 43.05
C LEU A 490 29.07 -18.21 43.75
N HIS A 491 30.36 -17.87 43.67
CA HIS A 491 30.91 -16.66 44.25
C HIS A 491 30.21 -15.41 43.70
N GLN A 492 30.04 -15.31 42.37
CA GLN A 492 29.32 -14.18 41.77
C GLN A 492 27.89 -14.03 42.31
N PHE A 493 27.16 -15.13 42.51
CA PHE A 493 25.82 -15.08 43.11
C PHE A 493 25.84 -14.58 44.57
N THR A 494 26.90 -14.84 45.35
CA THR A 494 27.01 -14.30 46.72
C THR A 494 27.15 -12.77 46.76
N LEU A 495 27.65 -12.17 45.67
CA LEU A 495 27.82 -10.72 45.54
C LEU A 495 26.52 -10.00 45.17
N VAL A 496 25.46 -10.73 44.78
CA VAL A 496 24.16 -10.17 44.40
C VAL A 496 23.38 -9.76 45.66
N PRO A 497 23.11 -8.46 45.89
CA PRO A 497 22.47 -8.00 47.12
C PRO A 497 21.06 -8.56 47.29
N GLY A 498 20.79 -9.15 48.46
CA GLY A 498 19.45 -9.63 48.83
C GLY A 498 18.96 -10.86 48.06
N LEU A 499 19.84 -11.58 47.37
CA LEU A 499 19.48 -12.76 46.59
C LEU A 499 18.87 -13.86 47.50
N SER A 500 17.58 -14.14 47.33
CA SER A 500 16.83 -15.13 48.10
C SER A 500 15.71 -15.76 47.26
N GLY A 501 15.27 -16.97 47.63
CA GLY A 501 14.16 -17.67 46.97
C GLY A 501 14.46 -18.20 45.56
N MET A 502 15.72 -18.18 45.12
CA MET A 502 16.12 -18.65 43.78
C MET A 502 16.37 -20.16 43.76
N ARG A 503 16.16 -20.78 42.60
CA ARG A 503 16.64 -22.14 42.29
C ARG A 503 17.82 -22.04 41.34
N ILE A 504 19.01 -22.39 41.81
CA ILE A 504 20.24 -22.33 41.02
C ILE A 504 20.73 -23.75 40.77
N TYR A 505 20.81 -24.11 39.49
CA TYR A 505 21.17 -25.45 39.04
C TYR A 505 22.54 -25.43 38.36
N LEU A 506 23.51 -26.11 38.97
CA LEU A 506 24.91 -26.25 38.55
C LEU A 506 25.29 -27.75 38.55
N TYR A 507 24.44 -28.60 37.96
CA TYR A 507 24.52 -30.06 38.03
C TYR A 507 24.52 -30.67 36.62
N GLN A 508 24.81 -31.97 36.52
CA GLN A 508 25.05 -32.67 35.25
C GLN A 508 26.21 -32.06 34.46
N GLN A 509 27.28 -31.57 35.12
CA GLN A 509 28.47 -31.25 34.34
C GLN A 509 29.10 -32.55 33.81
N ASN A 510 29.73 -32.47 32.65
CA ASN A 510 30.47 -33.59 32.08
C ASN A 510 31.89 -33.14 31.72
N PRO A 511 32.92 -33.48 32.51
CA PRO A 511 32.88 -34.33 33.70
C PRO A 511 32.17 -33.67 34.90
N LEU A 512 31.77 -34.48 35.90
CA LEU A 512 31.16 -33.97 37.14
C LEU A 512 32.07 -32.94 37.82
N ALA A 513 31.47 -31.84 38.26
CA ALA A 513 32.18 -30.69 38.81
C ALA A 513 31.55 -30.19 40.13
N PRO A 514 31.64 -30.98 41.22
CA PRO A 514 31.14 -30.54 42.52
C PRO A 514 31.93 -29.29 42.99
N PRO A 515 31.29 -28.38 43.76
CA PRO A 515 31.99 -27.23 44.34
C PRO A 515 33.07 -27.68 45.33
N THR A 516 34.16 -26.92 45.40
CA THR A 516 35.31 -27.21 46.27
C THR A 516 35.79 -25.97 47.01
N GLY A 517 36.43 -26.16 48.17
CA GLY A 517 37.03 -25.05 48.94
C GLY A 517 36.02 -23.91 49.19
N GLN A 518 36.36 -22.70 48.75
CA GLN A 518 35.50 -21.52 48.89
C GLN A 518 34.10 -21.71 48.25
N GLY A 519 33.97 -22.50 47.17
CA GLY A 519 32.67 -22.76 46.56
C GLY A 519 31.70 -23.52 47.47
N ILE A 520 32.19 -24.35 48.39
CA ILE A 520 31.34 -25.02 49.40
C ILE A 520 30.79 -23.98 50.38
N THR A 521 31.64 -23.05 50.82
CA THR A 521 31.24 -21.93 51.70
C THR A 521 30.25 -21.00 51.01
N ASP A 522 30.48 -20.68 49.73
CA ASP A 522 29.59 -19.81 48.94
C ASP A 522 28.23 -20.48 48.73
N LYS A 523 28.20 -21.79 48.41
CA LYS A 523 26.96 -22.58 48.35
C LYS A 523 26.20 -22.55 49.68
N ALA A 524 26.89 -22.77 50.81
CA ALA A 524 26.25 -22.75 52.13
C ALA A 524 25.68 -21.35 52.46
N THR A 525 26.40 -20.29 52.09
CA THR A 525 25.96 -18.90 52.25
C THR A 525 24.67 -18.62 51.48
N LEU A 526 24.62 -19.04 50.21
CA LEU A 526 23.44 -18.89 49.36
C LEU A 526 22.24 -19.68 49.88
N VAL A 527 22.45 -20.90 50.38
CA VAL A 527 21.39 -21.71 51.02
C VAL A 527 20.90 -21.04 52.31
N GLY A 528 21.81 -20.52 53.14
CA GLY A 528 21.45 -19.78 54.35
C GLY A 528 20.65 -18.50 54.08
N ALA A 529 20.86 -17.88 52.92
CA ALA A 529 20.06 -16.75 52.42
C ALA A 529 18.68 -17.16 51.84
N GLY A 530 18.32 -18.45 51.88
CA GLY A 530 17.02 -18.95 51.45
C GLY A 530 16.93 -19.37 49.97
N ASN A 531 18.06 -19.68 49.33
CA ASN A 531 18.11 -20.20 47.96
C ASN A 531 18.23 -21.74 47.92
N TYR A 532 17.76 -22.34 46.83
CA TYR A 532 17.91 -23.77 46.55
C TYR A 532 19.05 -23.98 45.55
N ILE A 533 20.16 -24.56 45.99
CA ILE A 533 21.36 -24.75 45.17
C ILE A 533 21.60 -26.23 44.89
N TYR A 534 21.54 -26.61 43.60
CA TYR A 534 21.80 -27.97 43.13
C TYR A 534 23.16 -28.01 42.43
N THR A 535 24.05 -28.88 42.87
CA THR A 535 25.38 -29.10 42.27
C THR A 535 25.60 -30.59 42.03
N ASP A 536 26.62 -30.95 41.25
CA ASP A 536 27.13 -32.33 41.15
C ASP A 536 27.59 -32.91 42.49
#